data_AF-A0A8H3GZN0-F1
#
_entry.id   AF-A0A8H3GZN0-F1
#
_cell.length_a   1.000
_cell.length_b   1.000
_cell.length_c   1.000
_cell.angle_alpha   90.00
_cell.angle_beta   90.00
_cell.angle_gamma   90.00
#
_symmetry.space_group_name_H-M   'P 1'
#
loop_
_entity.id
_entity.type
_entity.pdbx_description
1 polymer ?
#
loop_
_entity_poly.entity_id
_entity_poly.type
_entity_poly.pdbx_seq_one_letter_code
_entity_poly.pdbx_strand_id
1 'polypeptide(L)'
;MMGTTGYLGYRYKRKYYLQYAHSGSYPSGYGQQFADTVPRDPSTLREWMAGRINILENAETSDMKDQGQEMLYPDDDTSADKVGFQVTYDPGYTFCCFGPEWSYVIDLDNLTFTINSIRHLGLDKMHSCLNEYTYFSDELPIPSDCLKTAVDLWPAPDFDVEDRQKEYEALQPIVIPATEWSAPAWDELTMSQRVSIEITDYLLRKTSH
;
A
#
# COMPACT_ATOMS: atom_id res chain seq x y z
N MET A 1 25.32 -17.01 -0.48
CA MET A 1 24.86 -15.84 0.30
C MET A 1 23.36 -15.99 0.45
N MET A 2 22.81 -15.86 1.66
CA MET A 2 21.35 -15.78 1.84
C MET A 2 20.87 -14.53 1.10
N GLY A 3 20.01 -14.73 0.09
CA GLY A 3 19.41 -13.64 -0.66
C GLY A 3 18.42 -12.87 0.19
N THR A 4 18.29 -11.58 -0.08
CA THR A 4 17.29 -10.72 0.55
C THR A 4 15.93 -10.95 -0.10
N THR A 5 14.95 -11.36 0.68
CA THR A 5 13.58 -11.63 0.23
C THR A 5 12.76 -10.35 0.20
N GLY A 6 11.61 -10.38 -0.46
CA GLY A 6 10.75 -9.21 -0.56
C GLY A 6 9.48 -9.41 -1.37
N TYR A 7 8.69 -8.35 -1.46
CA TYR A 7 7.47 -8.29 -2.25
C TYR A 7 7.56 -7.15 -3.28
N LEU A 8 7.14 -7.46 -4.50
CA LEU A 8 6.95 -6.50 -5.57
C LEU A 8 5.47 -6.51 -5.91
N GLY A 9 4.89 -5.35 -6.22
CA GLY A 9 3.47 -5.36 -6.55
C GLY A 9 2.89 -4.06 -6.99
N TYR A 10 1.58 -4.11 -7.22
CA TYR A 10 0.77 -2.98 -7.63
C TYR A 10 -0.36 -2.78 -6.63
N ARG A 11 -0.80 -1.53 -6.47
CA ARG A 11 -2.08 -1.22 -5.84
C ARG A 11 -3.02 -0.58 -6.84
N TYR A 12 -4.22 -1.14 -6.96
CA TYR A 12 -5.26 -0.64 -7.84
C TYR A 12 -6.64 -0.97 -7.29
N LYS A 13 -7.56 0.00 -7.32
CA LYS A 13 -8.90 -0.11 -6.71
C LYS A 13 -8.81 -0.58 -5.25
N ARG A 14 -7.79 -0.08 -4.53
CA ARG A 14 -7.46 -0.39 -3.13
C ARG A 14 -7.12 -1.86 -2.85
N LYS A 15 -6.80 -2.63 -3.89
CA LYS A 15 -6.33 -4.02 -3.80
C LYS A 15 -4.83 -4.06 -4.06
N TYR A 16 -4.12 -4.85 -3.29
CA TYR A 16 -2.71 -5.15 -3.52
C TYR A 16 -2.58 -6.41 -4.35
N TYR A 17 -1.78 -6.32 -5.41
CA TYR A 17 -1.41 -7.40 -6.32
C TYR A 17 0.07 -7.66 -6.14
N LEU A 18 0.41 -8.71 -5.39
CA LEU A 18 1.75 -8.94 -4.87
C LEU A 18 2.39 -10.16 -5.51
N GLN A 19 3.71 -10.09 -5.66
CA GLN A 19 4.58 -11.16 -6.10
C GLN A 19 5.75 -11.28 -5.14
N TYR A 20 6.13 -12.50 -4.82
CA TYR A 20 7.22 -12.76 -3.89
C TYR A 20 8.56 -12.89 -4.62
N ALA A 21 9.56 -12.16 -4.13
CA ALA A 21 10.94 -12.21 -4.59
C ALA A 21 11.80 -12.95 -3.56
N HIS A 22 12.32 -14.13 -3.93
CA HIS A 22 13.09 -14.99 -3.02
C HIS A 22 14.52 -14.49 -2.74
N SER A 23 15.07 -13.59 -3.55
CA SER A 23 16.42 -13.06 -3.38
C SER A 23 16.57 -11.72 -4.09
N GLY A 24 17.65 -10.96 -3.84
CA GLY A 24 17.95 -9.73 -4.60
C GLY A 24 17.06 -8.52 -4.32
N SER A 25 16.20 -8.58 -3.29
CA SER A 25 15.19 -7.54 -3.03
C SER A 25 15.73 -6.25 -2.42
N TYR A 26 17.05 -6.08 -2.30
CA TYR A 26 17.63 -4.81 -1.90
C TYR A 26 17.21 -3.69 -2.87
N PRO A 27 17.19 -2.42 -2.42
CA PRO A 27 16.85 -1.30 -3.28
C PRO A 27 17.75 -1.18 -4.50
N SER A 28 19.04 -1.52 -4.37
CA SER A 28 19.99 -1.55 -5.49
C SER A 28 19.79 -2.73 -6.46
N GLY A 29 18.92 -3.69 -6.12
CA GLY A 29 18.56 -4.85 -6.93
C GLY A 29 17.16 -4.69 -7.51
N TYR A 30 16.23 -5.55 -7.11
CA TYR A 30 14.86 -5.52 -7.63
C TYR A 30 14.14 -4.20 -7.37
N GLY A 31 14.45 -3.47 -6.29
CA GLY A 31 13.87 -2.15 -6.04
C GLY A 31 14.12 -1.17 -7.19
N GLN A 32 15.38 -1.02 -7.59
CA GLN A 32 15.81 -0.16 -8.69
C GLN A 32 15.25 -0.67 -10.03
N GLN A 33 15.34 -1.98 -10.30
CA GLN A 33 14.79 -2.55 -11.53
C GLN A 33 13.29 -2.27 -11.66
N PHE A 34 12.55 -2.39 -10.56
CA PHE A 34 11.12 -2.13 -10.55
C PHE A 34 10.81 -0.64 -10.75
N ALA A 35 11.56 0.24 -10.09
CA ALA A 35 11.49 1.68 -10.31
C ALA A 35 11.84 2.07 -11.75
N ASP A 36 12.78 1.38 -12.39
CA ASP A 36 13.19 1.64 -13.77
C ASP A 36 12.09 1.32 -14.78
N THR A 37 11.10 0.48 -14.43
CA THR A 37 9.94 0.22 -15.29
C THR A 37 8.98 1.40 -15.46
N VAL A 38 8.98 2.38 -14.53
CA VAL A 38 8.04 3.50 -14.52
C VAL A 38 8.45 4.56 -15.54
N PRO A 39 7.71 4.88 -16.60
CA PRO A 39 8.14 5.90 -17.56
C PRO A 39 8.21 7.30 -16.94
N ARG A 40 9.17 8.12 -17.42
CA ARG A 40 9.43 9.48 -16.89
C ARG A 40 8.71 10.55 -17.69
N ASP A 41 8.39 10.25 -18.94
CA ASP A 41 7.57 11.12 -19.78
C ASP A 41 6.09 11.01 -19.37
N PRO A 42 5.38 12.12 -19.11
CA PRO A 42 3.98 12.08 -18.67
C PRO A 42 2.99 11.45 -19.67
N SER A 43 3.28 11.47 -20.97
CA SER A 43 2.43 10.81 -21.97
C SER A 43 2.66 9.30 -21.96
N THR A 44 3.92 8.87 -21.96
CA THR A 44 4.29 7.46 -21.86
C THR A 44 3.87 6.85 -20.53
N LEU A 45 3.95 7.60 -19.42
CA LEU A 45 3.52 7.15 -18.10
C LEU A 45 2.03 6.81 -18.09
N ARG A 46 1.18 7.64 -18.70
CA ARG A 46 -0.27 7.40 -18.79
C ARG A 46 -0.60 6.15 -19.61
N GLU A 47 0.07 5.97 -20.76
CA GLU A 47 -0.11 4.77 -21.58
C GLU A 47 0.35 3.50 -20.85
N TRP A 48 1.50 3.57 -20.18
CA TRP A 48 2.02 2.48 -19.38
C TRP A 48 1.10 2.11 -18.22
N MET A 49 0.57 3.12 -17.49
CA MET A 49 -0.40 2.88 -16.42
C MET A 49 -1.66 2.21 -16.94
N ALA A 50 -2.21 2.66 -18.08
CA ALA A 50 -3.37 2.03 -18.69
C ALA A 50 -3.09 0.56 -19.05
N GLY A 51 -1.89 0.27 -19.57
CA GLY A 51 -1.42 -1.09 -19.80
C GLY A 51 -1.38 -1.94 -18.54
N ARG A 52 -0.85 -1.38 -17.43
CA ARG A 52 -0.82 -2.06 -16.13
C ARG A 52 -2.21 -2.30 -15.56
N ILE A 53 -3.09 -1.31 -15.61
CA ILE A 53 -4.49 -1.46 -15.18
C ILE A 53 -5.16 -2.60 -15.95
N ASN A 54 -4.99 -2.64 -17.27
CA ASN A 54 -5.57 -3.71 -18.09
C ASN A 54 -5.03 -5.10 -17.69
N ILE A 55 -3.74 -5.21 -17.36
CA ILE A 55 -3.16 -6.47 -16.84
C ILE A 55 -3.82 -6.84 -15.51
N LEU A 56 -3.91 -5.91 -14.55
CA LEU A 56 -4.46 -6.18 -13.22
C LEU A 56 -5.97 -6.52 -13.24
N GLU A 57 -6.72 -5.97 -14.19
CA GLU A 57 -8.14 -6.29 -14.37
C GLU A 57 -8.37 -7.68 -14.99
N ASN A 58 -7.37 -8.21 -15.71
CA ASN A 58 -7.44 -9.51 -16.39
C ASN A 58 -6.48 -10.55 -15.79
N ALA A 59 -5.80 -10.24 -14.69
CA ALA A 59 -4.82 -11.11 -14.09
C ALA A 59 -5.45 -12.37 -13.49
N GLU A 60 -4.75 -13.49 -13.57
CA GLU A 60 -5.05 -14.65 -12.73
C GLU A 60 -4.65 -14.31 -11.28
N THR A 61 -5.62 -14.37 -10.39
CA THR A 61 -5.46 -14.00 -8.98
C THR A 61 -5.71 -15.20 -8.07
N SER A 62 -4.84 -15.40 -7.09
CA SER A 62 -5.13 -16.26 -5.94
C SER A 62 -5.23 -15.41 -4.67
N ASP A 63 -6.15 -15.77 -3.78
CA ASP A 63 -6.25 -15.11 -2.48
C ASP A 63 -5.04 -15.52 -1.62
N MET A 64 -4.37 -14.55 -0.97
CA MET A 64 -3.26 -14.84 -0.03
C MET A 64 -3.66 -15.73 1.15
N LYS A 65 -4.97 -15.94 1.39
CA LYS A 65 -5.49 -16.82 2.43
C LYS A 65 -5.28 -18.31 2.10
N ASP A 66 -5.09 -18.67 0.83
CA ASP A 66 -4.68 -20.01 0.39
C ASP A 66 -3.16 -20.14 0.52
N GLN A 67 -2.69 -20.41 1.75
CA GLN A 67 -1.27 -20.49 2.15
C GLN A 67 -0.51 -21.71 1.56
N GLY A 68 -0.61 -21.95 0.26
CA GLY A 68 0.01 -23.11 -0.39
C GLY A 68 0.66 -22.87 -1.76
N GLN A 69 0.43 -21.71 -2.39
CA GLN A 69 1.03 -21.39 -3.70
C GLN A 69 1.86 -20.11 -3.61
N GLU A 70 3.15 -20.29 -3.30
CA GLU A 70 4.18 -19.29 -3.57
C GLU A 70 4.26 -19.07 -5.08
N MET A 71 3.87 -17.89 -5.56
CA MET A 71 4.11 -17.50 -6.96
C MET A 71 5.56 -17.03 -7.09
N LEU A 72 6.36 -17.86 -7.75
CA LEU A 72 7.77 -17.57 -8.07
C LEU A 72 7.84 -16.39 -9.04
N TYR A 73 8.62 -15.35 -8.72
CA TYR A 73 9.06 -14.41 -9.75
C TYR A 73 9.81 -15.20 -10.83
N PRO A 74 9.46 -15.08 -12.11
CA PRO A 74 10.18 -15.80 -13.15
C PRO A 74 11.61 -15.24 -13.26
N ASP A 75 12.57 -16.11 -13.56
CA ASP A 75 13.89 -15.67 -14.00
C ASP A 75 13.76 -14.69 -15.19
N ASP A 76 14.76 -13.80 -15.30
CA ASP A 76 14.99 -12.58 -16.11
C ASP A 76 14.39 -12.48 -17.54
N ASP A 77 13.77 -13.54 -18.07
CA ASP A 77 13.27 -13.67 -19.45
C ASP A 77 11.74 -13.83 -19.57
N THR A 78 11.01 -13.91 -18.45
CA THR A 78 9.53 -13.92 -18.47
C THR A 78 9.01 -12.65 -17.81
N SER A 79 8.17 -11.87 -18.49
CA SER A 79 7.58 -10.68 -17.85
C SER A 79 6.83 -11.10 -16.59
N ALA A 80 7.15 -10.46 -15.46
CA ALA A 80 6.50 -10.63 -14.16
C ALA A 80 4.96 -10.76 -14.25
N ASP A 81 4.36 -10.06 -15.20
CA ASP A 81 2.92 -10.04 -15.50
C ASP A 81 2.32 -11.41 -15.94
N LYS A 82 3.13 -12.43 -16.23
CA LYS A 82 2.66 -13.76 -16.69
C LYS A 82 2.45 -14.79 -15.58
N VAL A 83 3.01 -14.57 -14.39
CA VAL A 83 2.99 -15.59 -13.30
C VAL A 83 1.79 -15.42 -12.36
N GLY A 84 0.98 -14.38 -12.57
CA GLY A 84 -0.19 -14.07 -11.74
C GLY A 84 0.18 -13.20 -10.54
N PHE A 85 -0.83 -12.88 -9.72
CA PHE A 85 -0.65 -12.08 -8.50
C PHE A 85 -1.37 -12.72 -7.32
N GLN A 86 -0.72 -12.68 -6.16
CA GLN A 86 -1.40 -12.89 -4.89
C GLN A 86 -2.15 -11.60 -4.52
N VAL A 87 -3.45 -11.71 -4.25
CA VAL A 87 -4.30 -10.54 -3.96
C VAL A 87 -4.60 -10.44 -2.46
N THR A 88 -4.48 -9.22 -1.93
CA THR A 88 -4.87 -8.90 -0.56
C THR A 88 -5.42 -7.47 -0.47
N TYR A 89 -6.26 -7.24 0.55
CA TYR A 89 -6.72 -5.91 0.95
C TYR A 89 -5.93 -5.38 2.15
N ASP A 90 -5.15 -6.25 2.81
CA ASP A 90 -4.42 -5.92 4.02
C ASP A 90 -3.06 -5.28 3.66
N PRO A 91 -2.84 -3.99 3.96
CA PRO A 91 -1.54 -3.35 3.77
C PRO A 91 -0.47 -3.91 4.71
N GLY A 92 -0.86 -4.68 5.75
CA GLY A 92 0.05 -5.39 6.66
C GLY A 92 1.18 -6.13 5.95
N TYR A 93 0.87 -6.76 4.81
CA TYR A 93 1.84 -7.52 4.01
C TYR A 93 2.88 -6.66 3.30
N THR A 94 2.63 -5.36 3.17
CA THR A 94 3.59 -4.42 2.60
C THR A 94 4.42 -3.76 3.71
N PHE A 95 4.15 -4.01 5.00
CA PHE A 95 4.99 -3.56 6.11
C PHE A 95 6.06 -4.61 6.45
N CYS A 96 7.31 -4.28 6.20
CA CYS A 96 8.45 -5.12 6.59
C CYS A 96 8.75 -4.91 8.08
N CYS A 97 8.04 -5.62 8.95
CA CYS A 97 8.16 -5.46 10.41
C CYS A 97 9.24 -6.35 11.05
N PHE A 98 9.68 -7.45 10.41
CA PHE A 98 10.61 -8.41 11.03
C PHE A 98 11.52 -9.10 10.01
N GLY A 99 12.72 -8.56 9.77
CA GLY A 99 13.77 -9.20 8.95
C GLY A 99 14.19 -8.38 7.72
N PRO A 100 15.18 -8.83 6.93
CA PRO A 100 15.64 -8.14 5.73
C PRO A 100 14.68 -8.35 4.56
N GLU A 101 13.39 -8.08 4.79
CA GLU A 101 12.36 -8.11 3.77
C GLU A 101 12.17 -6.70 3.23
N TRP A 102 12.03 -6.57 1.92
CA TRP A 102 11.74 -5.30 1.25
C TRP A 102 10.43 -5.40 0.51
N SER A 103 9.61 -4.36 0.57
CA SER A 103 8.40 -4.26 -0.23
C SER A 103 8.47 -3.04 -1.16
N TYR A 104 8.06 -3.23 -2.40
CA TYR A 104 7.95 -2.18 -3.41
C TYR A 104 6.58 -2.27 -4.05
N VAL A 105 5.80 -1.19 -3.96
CA VAL A 105 4.44 -1.15 -4.50
C VAL A 105 4.27 0.06 -5.41
N ILE A 106 3.90 -0.18 -6.66
CA ILE A 106 3.40 0.86 -7.56
C ILE A 106 1.91 1.04 -7.30
N ASP A 107 1.58 2.08 -6.56
CA ASP A 107 0.21 2.47 -6.26
C ASP A 107 -0.36 3.35 -7.37
N LEU A 108 -1.22 2.75 -8.19
CA LEU A 108 -1.89 3.39 -9.31
C LEU A 108 -3.06 4.26 -8.85
N ASP A 109 -3.61 4.03 -7.64
CA ASP A 109 -4.69 4.85 -7.07
C ASP A 109 -4.13 6.20 -6.57
N ASN A 110 -2.94 6.17 -5.96
CA ASN A 110 -2.27 7.35 -5.43
C ASN A 110 -1.18 7.93 -6.34
N LEU A 111 -0.85 7.29 -7.46
CA LEU A 111 0.27 7.64 -8.33
C LEU A 111 1.61 7.69 -7.58
N THR A 112 1.91 6.65 -6.79
CA THR A 112 3.14 6.59 -5.99
C THR A 112 3.87 5.27 -6.11
N PHE A 113 5.20 5.32 -6.13
CA PHE A 113 6.08 4.18 -5.85
C PHE A 113 6.38 4.14 -4.35
N THR A 114 5.91 3.11 -3.67
CA THR A 114 6.00 2.97 -2.22
C THR A 114 7.04 1.93 -1.82
N ILE A 115 7.92 2.27 -0.87
CA ILE A 115 8.94 1.38 -0.32
C ILE A 115 8.59 1.09 1.14
N ASN A 116 8.52 -0.20 1.51
CA ASN A 116 8.25 -0.68 2.87
C ASN A 116 7.00 -0.07 3.53
N SER A 117 6.03 0.39 2.73
CA SER A 117 4.84 1.14 3.18
C SER A 117 5.12 2.44 3.94
N ILE A 118 6.36 2.96 3.91
CA ILE A 118 6.80 4.10 4.72
C ILE A 118 7.36 5.27 3.92
N ARG A 119 7.73 5.03 2.66
CA ARG A 119 8.25 6.07 1.76
C ARG A 119 7.47 6.02 0.47
N HIS A 120 6.86 7.13 0.09
CA HIS A 120 6.04 7.24 -1.10
C HIS A 120 6.65 8.27 -2.05
N LEU A 121 7.02 7.82 -3.24
CA LEU A 121 7.60 8.64 -4.29
C LEU A 121 6.54 8.88 -5.36
N GLY A 122 6.25 10.13 -5.72
CA GLY A 122 5.31 10.44 -6.81
C GLY A 122 5.84 9.87 -8.14
N LEU A 123 5.02 9.09 -8.85
CA LEU A 123 5.42 8.49 -10.13
C LEU A 123 5.76 9.56 -11.20
N ASP A 124 5.12 10.72 -11.11
CA ASP A 124 5.32 11.89 -11.98
C ASP A 124 6.62 12.64 -11.73
N LYS A 125 7.23 12.45 -10.55
CA LYS A 125 8.44 13.16 -10.10
C LYS A 125 9.58 12.22 -9.76
N MET A 126 9.47 10.95 -10.15
CA MET A 126 10.41 9.94 -9.70
C MET A 126 11.78 10.09 -10.38
N HIS A 127 12.82 10.37 -9.60
CA HIS A 127 14.20 10.29 -10.06
C HIS A 127 14.71 8.84 -10.01
N SER A 128 15.64 8.51 -10.91
CA SER A 128 16.08 7.14 -11.19
C SER A 128 17.10 6.54 -10.20
N CYS A 129 17.11 6.92 -8.92
CA CYS A 129 18.18 6.49 -8.01
C CYS A 129 17.67 5.99 -6.65
N LEU A 130 17.33 4.70 -6.59
CA LEU A 130 17.11 3.93 -5.36
C LEU A 130 18.37 3.22 -4.87
N ASN A 131 19.45 3.21 -5.65
CA ASN A 131 20.70 2.52 -5.32
C ASN A 131 21.33 2.96 -3.99
N GLU A 132 21.06 4.18 -3.53
CA GLU A 132 21.57 4.71 -2.26
C GLU A 132 20.60 4.46 -1.08
N TYR A 133 19.40 3.92 -1.34
CA TYR A 133 18.39 3.62 -0.32
C TYR A 133 18.87 2.51 0.62
N THR A 134 18.94 2.82 1.92
CA THR A 134 19.23 1.85 2.97
C THR A 134 18.26 2.00 4.13
N TYR A 135 17.94 0.89 4.81
CA TYR A 135 16.96 0.84 5.91
C TYR A 135 17.31 1.79 7.08
N PHE A 136 18.59 2.10 7.25
CA PHE A 136 19.13 2.85 8.39
C PHE A 136 19.48 4.30 8.08
N SER A 137 19.33 4.74 6.83
CA SER A 137 19.62 6.13 6.47
C SER A 137 18.31 6.93 6.42
N ASP A 138 18.12 7.78 7.42
CA ASP A 138 17.13 8.86 7.35
C ASP A 138 17.56 9.96 6.37
N GLU A 139 18.82 9.93 5.91
CA GLU A 139 19.47 10.93 5.06
C GLU A 139 19.61 10.43 3.63
N LEU A 140 18.51 10.05 3.00
CA LEU A 140 18.55 9.83 1.56
C LEU A 140 18.55 11.16 0.83
N PRO A 141 19.37 11.32 -0.23
CA PRO A 141 19.28 12.45 -1.14
C PRO A 141 18.08 12.26 -2.10
N ILE A 142 16.95 11.73 -1.62
CA ILE A 142 15.70 11.78 -2.36
C ILE A 142 15.18 13.21 -2.23
N PRO A 143 15.09 13.97 -3.34
CA PRO A 143 14.60 15.34 -3.28
C PRO A 143 13.20 15.38 -2.66
N SER A 144 12.96 16.31 -1.74
CA SER A 144 11.71 16.38 -0.99
C SER A 144 10.47 16.58 -1.88
N ASP A 145 10.67 17.14 -3.06
CA ASP A 145 9.65 17.32 -4.09
C ASP A 145 9.20 16.01 -4.77
N CYS A 146 10.00 14.93 -4.66
CA CYS A 146 9.61 13.59 -5.07
C CYS A 146 8.73 12.88 -4.04
N LEU A 147 8.78 13.29 -2.78
CA LEU A 147 8.03 12.66 -1.70
C LEU A 147 6.56 13.07 -1.74
N LYS A 148 5.68 12.09 -1.56
CA LYS A 148 4.25 12.32 -1.38
C LYS A 148 3.85 11.99 0.06
N THR A 149 3.40 13.00 0.80
CA THR A 149 3.03 12.85 2.22
C THR A 149 1.58 12.48 2.43
N ALA A 150 0.72 12.68 1.43
CA ALA A 150 -0.70 12.36 1.46
C ALA A 150 -0.97 11.19 0.51
N VAL A 151 -1.28 10.03 1.07
CA VAL A 151 -1.49 8.76 0.35
C VAL A 151 -2.62 8.03 1.05
N ASP A 152 -3.74 7.84 0.35
CA ASP A 152 -4.87 7.07 0.90
C ASP A 152 -4.51 5.58 0.88
N LEU A 153 -4.00 5.08 2.00
CA LEU A 153 -3.70 3.66 2.21
C LEU A 153 -4.86 2.88 2.83
N TRP A 154 -6.04 3.50 3.02
CA TRP A 154 -7.17 2.79 3.61
C TRP A 154 -7.58 1.62 2.71
N PRO A 155 -7.82 0.43 3.30
CA PRO A 155 -8.37 -0.68 2.56
C PRO A 155 -9.74 -0.29 1.99
N ALA A 156 -10.08 -0.82 0.81
CA ALA A 156 -11.49 -0.79 0.41
C ALA A 156 -12.28 -1.59 1.46
N PRO A 157 -13.46 -1.09 1.87
CA PRO A 157 -14.40 -1.94 2.57
C PRO A 157 -14.67 -3.19 1.70
N ASP A 158 -14.75 -4.35 2.35
CA ASP A 158 -15.05 -5.63 1.72
C ASP A 158 -16.52 -5.81 1.35
N PHE A 159 -17.30 -4.72 1.47
CA PHE A 159 -18.71 -4.62 1.16
C PHE A 159 -18.97 -3.49 0.18
N ASP A 160 -20.05 -3.62 -0.59
CA ASP A 160 -20.56 -2.52 -1.40
C ASP A 160 -21.08 -1.40 -0.49
N VAL A 161 -20.42 -0.25 -0.55
CA VAL A 161 -20.72 0.91 0.30
C VAL A 161 -22.10 1.46 0.01
N GLU A 162 -22.51 1.50 -1.25
CA GLU A 162 -23.82 2.03 -1.63
C GLU A 162 -24.94 1.11 -1.15
N ASP A 163 -24.77 -0.20 -1.29
CA ASP A 163 -25.75 -1.17 -0.82
C ASP A 163 -25.84 -1.18 0.71
N ARG A 164 -24.71 -1.11 1.43
CA ARG A 164 -24.73 -0.96 2.90
C ARG A 164 -25.34 0.36 3.33
N GLN A 165 -25.11 1.44 2.60
CA GLN A 165 -25.75 2.71 2.86
C GLN A 165 -27.27 2.61 2.69
N LYS A 166 -27.75 1.98 1.60
CA LYS A 166 -29.19 1.74 1.38
C LYS A 166 -29.79 0.87 2.49
N GLU A 167 -29.10 -0.21 2.88
CA GLU A 167 -29.53 -1.07 4.00
C GLU A 167 -29.62 -0.28 5.31
N TYR A 168 -28.61 0.55 5.60
CA TYR A 168 -28.59 1.39 6.79
C TYR A 168 -29.74 2.41 6.79
N GLU A 169 -29.98 3.09 5.67
CA GLU A 169 -31.09 4.04 5.52
C GLU A 169 -32.47 3.37 5.64
N ALA A 170 -32.61 2.13 5.16
CA ALA A 170 -33.82 1.34 5.31
C ALA A 170 -34.17 1.02 6.77
N LEU A 171 -33.19 1.05 7.69
CA LEU A 171 -33.44 0.91 9.13
C LEU A 171 -34.09 2.15 9.75
N GLN A 172 -34.23 3.25 8.99
CA GLN A 172 -34.69 4.55 9.47
C GLN A 172 -33.95 4.97 10.76
N PRO A 173 -32.61 5.07 10.70
CA PRO A 173 -31.80 5.33 11.87
C PRO A 173 -32.16 6.69 12.47
N ILE A 174 -32.37 6.71 13.77
CA ILE A 174 -32.58 7.96 14.49
C ILE A 174 -31.20 8.59 14.67
N VAL A 175 -30.95 9.70 13.97
CA VAL A 175 -29.75 10.51 14.17
C VAL A 175 -29.96 11.34 15.42
N ILE A 176 -29.43 10.84 16.53
CA ILE A 176 -29.45 11.55 17.81
C ILE A 176 -28.21 12.46 17.88
N PRO A 177 -28.33 13.74 18.26
CA PRO A 177 -27.18 14.60 18.51
C PRO A 177 -26.26 13.99 19.57
N ALA A 178 -24.93 14.14 19.43
CA ALA A 178 -23.98 13.58 20.40
C ALA A 178 -24.26 14.03 21.84
N THR A 179 -24.85 15.22 22.03
CA THR A 179 -25.29 15.75 23.34
C THR A 179 -26.39 14.93 24.01
N GLU A 180 -27.16 14.15 23.25
CA GLU A 180 -28.24 13.29 23.72
C GLU A 180 -27.82 11.82 23.83
N TRP A 181 -26.58 11.47 23.45
CA TRP A 181 -26.07 10.08 23.51
C TRP A 181 -25.86 9.58 24.94
N SER A 182 -26.14 10.42 25.95
CA SER A 182 -25.75 10.16 27.35
C SER A 182 -24.27 9.75 27.45
N ALA A 183 -23.45 10.22 26.50
CA ALA A 183 -22.04 9.94 26.45
C ALA A 183 -21.40 10.60 27.68
N PRO A 184 -20.56 9.88 28.45
CA PRO A 184 -19.94 10.47 29.63
C PRO A 184 -19.13 11.68 29.22
N ALA A 185 -19.23 12.76 30.00
CA ALA A 185 -18.34 13.89 29.83
C ALA A 185 -16.88 13.45 30.07
N TRP A 186 -15.91 14.20 29.54
CA TRP A 186 -14.49 13.82 29.62
C TRP A 186 -14.03 13.54 31.06
N ASP A 187 -14.55 14.29 32.02
CA ASP A 187 -14.30 14.17 33.45
C ASP A 187 -15.02 12.98 34.12
N GLU A 188 -16.03 12.40 33.47
CA GLU A 188 -16.76 11.21 33.92
C GLU A 188 -16.13 9.90 33.40
N LEU A 189 -15.27 9.98 32.37
CA LEU A 189 -14.55 8.82 31.85
C LEU A 189 -13.51 8.32 32.85
N THR A 190 -13.31 7.01 32.92
CA THR A 190 -12.21 6.41 33.67
C THR A 190 -10.86 6.73 33.01
N MET A 191 -9.76 6.65 33.77
CA MET A 191 -8.42 6.94 33.22
C MET A 191 -8.07 6.03 32.03
N SER A 192 -8.44 4.74 32.08
CA SER A 192 -8.20 3.83 30.96
C SER A 192 -8.97 4.23 29.70
N GLN A 193 -10.21 4.69 29.85
CA GLN A 193 -11.01 5.19 28.71
C GLN A 193 -10.39 6.44 28.10
N ARG A 194 -9.97 7.41 28.93
CA ARG A 194 -9.31 8.64 28.44
C ARG A 194 -8.02 8.32 27.70
N VAL A 195 -7.18 7.43 28.25
CA VAL A 195 -5.94 6.99 27.61
C VAL A 195 -6.21 6.31 26.26
N SER A 196 -7.20 5.41 26.19
CA SER A 196 -7.58 4.76 24.94
C SER A 196 -8.06 5.75 23.87
N ILE A 197 -8.85 6.75 24.25
CA ILE A 197 -9.33 7.79 23.32
C ILE A 197 -8.17 8.66 22.84
N GLU A 198 -7.28 9.12 23.73
CA GLU A 198 -6.10 9.91 23.36
C GLU A 198 -5.16 9.14 22.42
N ILE A 199 -4.89 7.87 22.70
CA ILE A 199 -4.07 7.02 21.82
C ILE A 199 -4.74 6.88 20.46
N THR A 200 -6.06 6.66 20.41
CA THR A 200 -6.80 6.51 19.16
C THR A 200 -6.80 7.81 18.36
N ASP A 201 -7.07 8.96 18.99
CA ASP A 201 -7.04 10.27 18.33
C ASP A 201 -5.64 10.62 17.83
N TYR A 202 -4.60 10.34 18.64
CA TYR A 202 -3.21 10.50 18.22
C TYR A 202 -2.89 9.66 16.98
N LEU A 203 -3.27 8.38 16.98
CA LEU A 203 -3.05 7.48 15.85
C LEU A 203 -3.82 7.96 14.63
N LEU A 204 -5.11 8.28 14.75
CA LEU A 204 -5.93 8.79 13.65
C LEU A 204 -5.34 10.07 13.05
N ARG A 205 -4.90 11.03 13.86
CA ARG A 205 -4.25 12.26 13.36
C ARG A 205 -2.93 12.00 12.66
N LYS A 206 -2.19 10.95 13.07
CA LYS A 206 -0.92 10.57 12.46
C LYS A 206 -1.09 9.77 11.18
N THR A 207 -2.17 9.02 11.04
CA THR A 207 -2.41 8.11 9.90
C THR A 207 -3.40 8.66 8.89
N SER A 208 -4.17 9.71 9.21
CA SER A 208 -5.07 10.39 8.28
C SER A 208 -4.34 11.50 7.52
N HIS A 209 -3.61 11.17 6.47
CA HIS A 209 -2.98 12.12 5.53
C HIS A 209 -3.22 11.76 4.08
#